data_AF-A0A0E9X499-F1
#
_entry.id   AF-A0A0E9X499-F1
#
_cell.length_a   1.000
_cell.length_b   1.000
_cell.length_c   1.000
_cell.angle_alpha   90.00
_cell.angle_beta   90.00
_cell.angle_gamma   90.00
#
_symmetry.space_group_name_H-M   'P 1'
#
loop_
_entity.id
_entity.type
_entity.pdbx_description
1 polymer ?
#
loop_
_entity_poly.entity_id
_entity_poly.type
_entity_poly.pdbx_seq_one_letter_code
_entity_poly.pdbx_strand_id
1 'polypeptide(L)'
;MYGAFLLFESEFVHVVAISFTALILTELLMVALTVRTWHWLMVFGEFLSLGCYLASLAFLTEYFDPAFITTPAFLWKVSLITVISCLPLYIIKYLKRKLSPPSYSKLTS
;
A
#
# COMPACT_ATOMS: atom_id res chain seq x y z
N MET A 1 -2.72 30.71 -22.18
CA MET A 1 -3.13 30.47 -20.77
C MET A 1 -3.70 29.07 -20.56
N TYR A 2 -4.56 28.55 -21.44
CA TYR A 2 -5.13 27.19 -21.32
C TYR A 2 -4.11 26.03 -21.39
N GLY A 3 -2.99 26.20 -22.12
CA GLY A 3 -1.97 25.15 -22.24
C GLY A 3 -1.26 24.83 -20.92
N ALA A 4 -1.06 25.81 -20.03
CA ALA A 4 -0.50 25.56 -18.71
C ALA A 4 -1.49 24.76 -17.84
N PHE A 5 -2.77 25.11 -17.87
CA PHE A 5 -3.80 24.35 -17.14
C PHE A 5 -3.85 22.88 -17.56
N LEU A 6 -3.84 22.59 -18.87
CA LEU A 6 -3.86 21.20 -19.37
C LEU A 6 -2.59 20.39 -19.01
N LEU A 7 -1.41 21.04 -19.05
CA LEU A 7 -0.14 20.41 -18.68
C LEU A 7 0.00 20.20 -17.16
N PHE A 8 -0.50 21.14 -16.35
CA PHE A 8 -0.48 21.02 -14.90
C PHE A 8 -1.54 20.04 -14.38
N GLU A 9 -2.72 19.96 -15.01
CA GLU A 9 -3.79 19.06 -14.58
C GLU A 9 -3.39 17.59 -14.76
N SER A 10 -2.75 17.26 -15.88
CA SER A 10 -2.21 15.92 -16.13
C SER A 10 -1.13 15.53 -15.10
N GLU A 11 -0.10 16.37 -14.89
CA GLU A 11 0.94 16.11 -13.89
C GLU A 11 0.38 16.03 -12.46
N PHE A 12 -0.58 16.90 -12.10
CA PHE A 12 -1.22 16.88 -10.79
C PHE A 12 -1.97 15.57 -10.55
N VAL A 13 -2.78 15.15 -11.52
CA VAL A 13 -3.50 13.88 -11.49
C VAL A 13 -2.56 12.69 -11.34
N HIS A 14 -1.42 12.70 -12.04
CA HIS A 14 -0.41 11.63 -11.94
C HIS A 14 0.20 11.55 -10.53
N VAL A 15 0.53 12.68 -9.92
CA VAL A 15 1.08 12.73 -8.55
C VAL A 15 0.04 12.29 -7.52
N VAL A 16 -1.21 12.73 -7.67
CA VAL A 16 -2.32 12.31 -6.80
C VAL A 16 -2.55 10.80 -6.92
N ALA A 17 -2.54 10.25 -8.13
CA ALA A 17 -2.64 8.80 -8.36
C ALA A 17 -1.56 8.01 -7.64
N ILE A 18 -0.30 8.41 -7.81
CA ILE A 18 0.86 7.72 -7.22
C ILE A 18 0.78 7.76 -5.70
N SER A 19 0.52 8.94 -5.12
CA SER A 19 0.48 9.12 -3.67
C SER A 19 -0.71 8.40 -3.03
N PHE A 20 -1.91 8.51 -3.60
CA PHE A 20 -3.11 7.84 -3.10
C PHE A 20 -2.95 6.31 -3.13
N THR A 21 -2.39 5.78 -4.22
CA THR A 21 -2.13 4.34 -4.36
C THR A 21 -1.06 3.87 -3.38
N ALA A 22 0.02 4.62 -3.24
CA ALA A 22 1.07 4.32 -2.27
C ALA A 22 0.51 4.29 -0.84
N LEU A 23 -0.32 5.26 -0.46
CA LEU A 23 -0.95 5.35 0.85
C LEU A 23 -1.84 4.14 1.15
N ILE A 24 -2.75 3.78 0.24
CA ILE A 24 -3.64 2.63 0.41
C ILE A 24 -2.84 1.33 0.54
N LEU A 25 -1.82 1.14 -0.30
CA LEU A 25 -0.96 -0.04 -0.21
C LEU A 25 -0.14 -0.07 1.09
N THR A 26 0.37 1.06 1.58
CA THR A 26 1.09 1.10 2.86
C THR A 26 0.18 0.75 4.04
N GLU A 27 -1.07 1.20 4.04
CA GLU A 27 -2.04 0.88 5.08
C GLU A 27 -2.45 -0.59 5.03
N LEU A 28 -2.80 -1.12 3.85
CA LEU A 28 -3.10 -2.55 3.67
C LEU A 28 -1.93 -3.43 4.12
N LEU A 29 -0.70 -3.07 3.76
CA LEU A 29 0.48 -3.83 4.15
C LEU A 29 0.77 -3.71 5.66
N MET A 30 0.55 -2.56 6.28
CA MET A 30 0.65 -2.41 7.74
C MET A 30 -0.37 -3.32 8.44
N VAL A 31 -1.61 -3.36 7.96
CA VAL A 31 -2.65 -4.27 8.45
C VAL A 31 -2.18 -5.71 8.29
N ALA A 32 -1.78 -6.14 7.09
CA ALA A 32 -1.27 -7.49 6.81
C ALA A 32 -0.13 -7.91 7.74
N LEU A 33 0.84 -7.02 7.95
CA LEU A 33 2.00 -7.28 8.81
C LEU A 33 1.62 -7.38 10.28
N THR A 34 0.60 -6.64 10.75
CA THR A 34 0.16 -6.65 12.16
C THR A 34 -0.66 -7.89 12.52
N VAL A 35 -1.27 -8.57 11.55
CA VAL A 35 -1.99 -9.83 11.74
C VAL A 35 -1.07 -10.91 12.35
N ARG A 36 -1.44 -11.40 13.53
CA ARG A 36 -0.74 -12.53 14.19
C ARG A 36 -1.39 -13.88 13.86
N THR A 37 -2.69 -13.90 13.64
CA THR A 37 -3.50 -15.09 13.37
C THR A 37 -4.43 -14.79 12.21
N TRP A 38 -4.34 -15.58 11.14
CA TRP A 38 -5.14 -15.39 9.94
C TRP A 38 -6.57 -15.85 10.19
N HIS A 39 -7.53 -14.93 10.09
CA HIS A 39 -8.95 -15.25 10.12
C HIS A 39 -9.53 -15.01 8.72
N TRP A 40 -10.40 -15.91 8.24
CA TRP A 40 -11.00 -15.79 6.91
C TRP A 40 -11.68 -14.42 6.65
N LEU A 41 -12.37 -13.88 7.67
CA LEU A 41 -13.01 -12.56 7.59
C LEU A 41 -12.01 -11.41 7.44
N MET A 42 -10.81 -11.54 8.00
CA MET A 42 -9.76 -10.52 7.93
C MET A 42 -9.18 -10.43 6.53
N VAL A 43 -8.92 -11.60 5.91
CA VAL A 43 -8.50 -11.67 4.51
C VAL A 43 -9.55 -11.07 3.60
N PHE A 44 -10.83 -11.41 3.83
CA PHE A 44 -11.92 -10.84 3.06
C PHE A 44 -12.00 -9.32 3.21
N GLY A 45 -11.83 -8.77 4.41
CA GLY A 45 -11.82 -7.32 4.64
C GLY A 45 -10.66 -6.62 3.93
N GLU A 46 -9.48 -7.24 3.94
CA GLU A 46 -8.29 -6.71 3.25
C GLU A 46 -8.49 -6.70 1.72
N PHE A 47 -9.00 -7.79 1.16
CA PHE A 47 -9.37 -7.87 -0.25
C PHE A 47 -10.52 -6.94 -0.63
N LEU A 48 -11.52 -6.78 0.22
CA LEU A 48 -12.63 -5.87 -0.01
C LEU A 48 -12.14 -4.43 -0.09
N SER A 49 -11.19 -4.06 0.77
CA SER A 49 -10.58 -2.73 0.80
C SER A 49 -9.78 -2.46 -0.48
N LEU A 50 -9.01 -3.45 -0.95
CA LEU A 50 -8.31 -3.40 -2.23
C LEU A 50 -9.33 -3.31 -3.40
N GLY A 51 -10.42 -4.09 -3.34
CA GLY A 51 -11.50 -4.07 -4.31
C GLY A 51 -12.22 -2.71 -4.38
N CYS A 52 -12.47 -2.06 -3.23
CA CYS A 52 -13.04 -0.72 -3.18
C CYS A 52 -12.10 0.32 -3.82
N TYR A 53 -10.78 0.17 -3.66
CA TYR A 53 -9.81 1.00 -4.38
C TYR A 53 -9.88 0.78 -5.90
N LEU A 54 -9.91 -0.47 -6.36
CA LEU A 54 -10.07 -0.78 -7.79
C LEU A 54 -11.39 -0.25 -8.35
N ALA A 55 -12.48 -0.36 -7.59
CA ALA A 55 -13.77 0.19 -7.95
C ALA A 55 -13.73 1.72 -8.04
N SER A 56 -13.01 2.39 -7.13
CA SER A 56 -12.81 3.84 -7.17
C SER A 56 -12.04 4.27 -8.42
N LEU A 57 -11.01 3.51 -8.82
CA LEU A 57 -10.28 3.77 -10.07
C LEU A 57 -11.16 3.60 -11.31
N ALA A 58 -12.00 2.55 -11.32
CA ALA A 58 -12.90 2.27 -12.43
C ALA A 58 -14.05 3.28 -12.56
N PHE A 59 -14.49 3.88 -11.44
CA PHE A 59 -15.54 4.89 -11.44
C PHE A 59 -15.02 6.28 -11.83
N LEU A 60 -13.75 6.56 -11.56
CA LEU A 60 -13.10 7.84 -11.80
C LEU A 60 -12.14 7.78 -13.00
N THR A 61 -12.53 7.08 -14.07
CA THR A 61 -11.75 6.95 -15.32
C THR A 61 -11.52 8.27 -16.05
N GLU A 62 -12.30 9.31 -15.73
CA GLU A 62 -12.10 10.67 -16.23
C GLU A 62 -10.85 11.34 -15.63
N TYR A 63 -10.41 10.87 -14.46
CA TYR A 63 -9.22 11.37 -13.75
C TYR A 63 -8.10 10.33 -13.72
N PHE A 64 -8.39 9.03 -13.73
CA PHE A 64 -7.36 8.00 -13.69
C PHE A 64 -7.38 7.18 -14.97
N ASP A 65 -6.43 7.46 -15.87
CA ASP A 65 -6.22 6.63 -17.05
C ASP A 65 -5.73 5.23 -16.62
N PRO A 66 -6.51 4.16 -16.83
CA PRO A 66 -6.11 2.79 -16.45
C PRO A 66 -4.86 2.32 -17.21
N ALA A 67 -4.57 2.92 -18.37
CA ALA A 67 -3.33 2.73 -19.11
C ALA A 67 -2.09 3.30 -18.38
N PHE A 68 -2.25 4.38 -17.60
CA PHE A 68 -1.16 4.98 -16.82
C PHE A 68 -0.86 4.16 -15.56
N ILE A 69 -1.90 3.62 -14.89
CA ILE A 69 -1.74 2.81 -13.67
C ILE A 69 -1.07 1.46 -13.96
N THR A 70 -1.32 0.87 -15.12
CA THR A 70 -0.68 -0.38 -15.57
C THR A 70 0.73 -0.17 -16.11
N THR A 71 1.20 1.08 -16.21
CA THR A 71 2.55 1.36 -16.67
C THR A 71 3.57 0.84 -15.65
N PRO A 72 4.63 0.12 -16.07
CA PRO A 72 5.62 -0.44 -15.16
C PRO A 72 6.35 0.63 -14.33
N ALA A 73 6.45 1.86 -14.83
CA ALA A 73 6.99 3.00 -14.09
C ALA A 73 6.13 3.38 -12.87
N PHE A 74 4.80 3.29 -12.98
CA PHE A 74 3.88 3.55 -11.87
C PHE A 74 4.02 2.46 -10.80
N LEU A 75 3.96 1.20 -11.22
CA LEU A 75 4.11 0.05 -10.33
C LEU A 75 5.46 0.05 -9.60
N TRP A 76 6.56 0.37 -10.30
CA TRP A 76 7.88 0.45 -9.68
C TRP A 76 7.97 1.59 -8.67
N LYS A 77 7.47 2.80 -8.98
CA LYS A 77 7.47 3.92 -8.03
C LYS A 77 6.66 3.61 -6.77
N VAL A 78 5.46 3.07 -6.94
CA VAL A 78 4.57 2.67 -5.85
C VAL A 78 5.18 1.54 -5.03
N SER A 79 5.75 0.52 -5.67
CA SER A 79 6.46 -0.58 -5.02
C SER A 79 7.67 -0.07 -4.22
N LEU A 80 8.43 0.87 -4.77
CA LEU A 80 9.61 1.42 -4.10
C LEU A 80 9.20 2.26 -2.87
N ILE A 81 8.16 3.09 -2.97
CA ILE A 81 7.61 3.88 -1.85
C ILE A 81 7.06 2.97 -0.74
N THR A 82 6.31 1.94 -1.11
CA THR A 82 5.75 0.96 -0.16
C THR A 82 6.85 0.15 0.51
N VAL A 83 7.87 -0.30 -0.24
CA VAL A 83 9.03 -1.02 0.29
C VAL A 83 9.84 -0.13 1.25
N ILE A 84 10.18 1.11 0.87
CA ILE A 84 10.92 2.04 1.75
C ILE A 84 10.13 2.31 3.03
N SER A 85 8.82 2.54 2.94
CA SER A 85 7.98 2.85 4.09
C SER A 85 7.83 1.66 5.05
N CYS A 86 7.78 0.43 4.52
CA CYS A 86 7.51 -0.77 5.31
C CYS A 86 8.78 -1.53 5.75
N LEU A 87 9.92 -1.33 5.08
CA LEU A 87 11.24 -1.84 5.47
C LEU A 87 11.58 -1.60 6.96
N PRO A 88 11.44 -0.38 7.51
CA PRO A 88 11.79 -0.14 8.91
C PRO A 88 10.89 -0.92 9.87
N LEU A 89 9.58 -1.02 9.58
CA LEU A 89 8.65 -1.79 10.41
C LEU A 89 8.92 -3.30 10.34
N TYR A 90 9.25 -3.84 9.17
CA TYR A 90 9.61 -5.25 9.01
C TYR A 90 10.90 -5.57 9.77
N ILE A 91 11.94 -4.75 9.61
CA ILE A 91 13.23 -4.90 10.31
C ILE A 91 13.04 -4.79 11.82
N ILE A 92 12.28 -3.80 12.32
CA ILE A 92 12.05 -3.63 13.77
C ILE A 92 11.29 -4.84 14.33
N LYS A 93 10.26 -5.33 13.64
CA LYS A 93 9.50 -6.50 14.10
C LYS A 93 10.34 -7.78 14.08
N TYR A 94 11.20 -7.93 13.08
CA TYR A 94 12.16 -9.02 12.97
C TYR A 94 13.23 -8.95 14.07
N LEU A 95 13.84 -7.77 14.30
CA LEU A 95 14.81 -7.56 15.38
C LEU A 95 14.18 -7.77 16.75
N LYS A 96 12.95 -7.28 16.99
CA LYS A 96 12.27 -7.46 18.28
C LYS A 96 11.97 -8.94 18.56
N ARG A 97 11.56 -9.71 17.54
CA ARG A 97 11.43 -11.18 17.67
C ARG A 97 12.76 -11.89 17.95
N LYS A 98 13.87 -11.40 17.40
CA LYS A 98 15.20 -12.03 17.55
C LYS A 98 15.93 -11.63 18.83
N LEU A 99 15.75 -10.40 19.32
CA LEU A 99 16.42 -9.85 20.50
C LEU A 99 15.61 -9.96 21.79
N SER A 100 14.28 -10.14 21.71
CA SER A 100 13.41 -10.35 22.88
C SER A 100 12.46 -11.54 22.64
N PRO A 101 12.97 -12.80 22.74
CA PRO A 101 12.08 -13.94 22.82
C PRO A 101 11.15 -13.73 24.05
N PRO A 102 9.82 -13.76 23.90
CA PRO A 102 8.90 -13.53 25.00
C PRO A 102 9.09 -14.61 26.07
N SER A 103 9.13 -14.21 27.35
CA SER A 103 9.38 -15.08 28.53
C SER A 103 8.49 -16.33 28.67
N TYR A 104 7.47 -16.50 27.82
CA TYR A 104 6.70 -17.75 27.71
C TYR A 104 7.55 -18.96 27.30
N SER A 105 8.66 -18.76 26.57
CA SER A 105 9.62 -19.84 26.28
C SER A 105 10.52 -20.22 27.48
N LYS A 106 10.35 -19.60 28.65
CA LYS A 106 11.04 -19.97 29.89
C LYS A 106 10.19 -20.80 30.88
N LEU A 107 8.95 -21.15 30.51
CA LEU A 107 8.04 -21.93 31.37
C LEU A 107 7.61 -23.27 30.73
N THR A 108 8.40 -23.83 29.81
CA THR A 108 8.21 -25.21 29.36
C THR A 108 9.52 -25.97 29.58
N SER A 109 9.58 -26.52 30.80
CA SER A 109 10.52 -27.49 31.37
C SER A 109 12.00 -27.14 31.45
#